data_AF-A0A9E4R0S1-F1
#
_entry.id   AF-A0A9E4R0S1-F1
#
_cell.length_a   1.000
_cell.length_b   1.000
_cell.length_c   1.000
_cell.angle_alpha   90.00
_cell.angle_beta   90.00
_cell.angle_gamma   90.00
#
_symmetry.space_group_name_H-M   'P 1'
#
loop_
_entity.id
_entity.type
_entity.pdbx_description
1 polymer ?
#
loop_
_entity_poly.entity_id
_entity_poly.type
_entity_poly.pdbx_seq_one_letter_code
_entity_poly.pdbx_strand_id
1 'polypeptide(L)'
;MPPQEDSSPSQSSPTSPFSEQELGTFQTLVDIVARLRAPGGCPWDREQTHDSLKRNLLEESYEVIEAIDQGDPTVLSEELGDLMVQIAFHADIAREAGEFQLEDVLRKINGKLVRRHPHVFAGGHAE
;
A
#
# COMPACT_ATOMS: atom_id res chain seq x y z
N MET A 1 16.96 55.66 1.23
CA MET A 1 17.08 54.31 0.64
C MET A 1 15.81 53.56 0.94
N PRO A 2 15.08 53.01 -0.06
CA PRO A 2 14.02 52.07 0.22
C PRO A 2 14.62 50.74 0.71
N PRO A 3 13.92 49.96 1.55
CA PRO A 3 14.36 48.62 1.89
C PRO A 3 14.25 47.72 0.65
N GLN A 4 15.30 46.96 0.36
CA GLN A 4 15.27 45.94 -0.67
C GLN A 4 14.46 44.76 -0.14
N GLU A 5 13.39 44.39 -0.83
CA GLU A 5 12.67 43.14 -0.59
C GLU A 5 13.59 41.98 -1.02
N ASP A 6 14.08 41.25 -0.02
CA ASP A 6 14.87 40.06 -0.21
C ASP A 6 13.98 38.97 -0.82
N SER A 7 14.15 38.77 -2.12
CA SER A 7 13.42 37.78 -2.91
C SER A 7 13.99 36.40 -2.57
N SER A 8 13.39 35.75 -1.57
CA SER A 8 13.72 34.37 -1.23
C SER A 8 13.41 33.43 -2.42
N PRO A 9 14.32 32.51 -2.79
CA PRO A 9 14.13 31.66 -3.95
C PRO A 9 13.04 30.61 -3.70
N SER A 10 12.19 30.44 -4.72
CA SER A 10 11.19 29.38 -4.86
C SER A 10 11.78 28.01 -4.48
N GLN A 11 11.22 27.38 -3.44
CA GLN A 11 11.54 26.00 -3.10
C GLN A 11 10.90 25.10 -4.15
N SER A 12 11.69 24.60 -5.08
CA SER A 12 11.27 23.56 -6.00
C SER A 12 10.99 22.28 -5.20
N SER A 13 9.73 21.87 -5.12
CA SER A 13 9.37 20.55 -4.61
C SER A 13 10.14 19.47 -5.37
N PRO A 14 10.66 18.43 -4.69
CA PRO A 14 11.36 17.35 -5.37
C PRO A 14 10.41 16.69 -6.39
N THR A 15 10.89 16.52 -7.61
CA THR A 15 10.18 15.75 -8.64
C THR A 15 10.06 14.30 -8.18
N SER A 16 8.85 13.75 -8.20
CA SER A 16 8.61 12.33 -7.87
C SER A 16 9.50 11.44 -8.74
N PRO A 17 10.14 10.39 -8.16
CA PRO A 17 10.92 9.43 -8.95
C PRO A 17 10.02 8.47 -9.75
N PHE A 18 8.71 8.51 -9.56
CA PHE A 18 7.72 7.69 -10.25
C PHE A 18 6.84 8.57 -11.16
N SER A 19 6.56 8.06 -12.35
CA SER A 19 5.54 8.61 -13.26
C SER A 19 4.12 8.36 -12.74
N GLU A 20 3.16 9.13 -13.25
CA GLU A 20 1.73 8.94 -12.94
C GLU A 20 1.23 7.52 -13.25
N GLN A 21 1.74 6.90 -14.32
CA GLN A 21 1.35 5.53 -14.65
C GLN A 21 1.91 4.51 -13.65
N GLU A 22 3.13 4.72 -13.14
CA GLU A 22 3.74 3.83 -12.16
C GLU A 22 2.99 3.90 -10.82
N LEU A 23 2.61 5.10 -10.38
CA LEU A 23 1.84 5.32 -9.16
C LEU A 23 0.49 4.58 -9.14
N GLY A 24 -0.05 4.23 -10.31
CA GLY A 24 -1.29 3.45 -10.45
C GLY A 24 -1.14 1.94 -10.26
N THR A 25 0.05 1.43 -9.92
CA THR A 25 0.29 -0.03 -9.82
C THR A 25 0.52 -0.50 -8.39
N PHE A 26 -0.03 -1.67 -8.06
CA PHE A 26 0.23 -2.30 -6.76
C PHE A 26 1.71 -2.67 -6.58
N GLN A 27 2.42 -2.99 -7.66
CA GLN A 27 3.85 -3.27 -7.60
C GLN A 27 4.64 -2.04 -7.14
N THR A 28 4.28 -0.84 -7.63
CA THR A 28 4.94 0.40 -7.20
C THR A 28 4.74 0.66 -5.70
N LEU A 29 3.57 0.36 -5.12
CA LEU A 29 3.39 0.41 -3.67
C LEU A 29 4.35 -0.53 -2.93
N VAL A 30 4.46 -1.79 -3.39
CA VAL A 30 5.38 -2.78 -2.80
C VAL A 30 6.83 -2.30 -2.88
N ASP A 31 7.23 -1.75 -4.02
CA ASP A 31 8.59 -1.23 -4.23
C ASP A 31 8.87 0.00 -3.35
N ILE A 32 7.88 0.87 -3.15
CA ILE A 32 7.95 2.01 -2.23
C ILE A 32 8.16 1.53 -0.80
N VAL A 33 7.34 0.59 -0.31
CA VAL A 33 7.46 0.07 1.06
C VAL A 33 8.83 -0.62 1.27
N ALA A 34 9.27 -1.44 0.32
CA ALA A 34 10.59 -2.06 0.37
C ALA A 34 11.71 -0.99 0.41
N ARG A 35 11.57 0.09 -0.36
CA ARG A 35 12.53 1.20 -0.36
C ARG A 35 12.53 1.97 0.96
N LEU A 36 11.37 2.20 1.55
CA LEU A 36 11.22 2.86 2.85
C LEU A 36 11.90 2.04 3.96
N ARG A 37 11.77 0.71 3.91
CA ARG A 37 12.34 -0.20 4.92
C ARG A 37 13.81 -0.57 4.71
N ALA A 38 14.35 -0.39 3.49
CA ALA A 38 15.74 -0.70 3.17
C ALA A 38 16.78 0.12 3.97
N PRO A 39 18.06 -0.30 4.02
CA PRO A 39 19.14 0.54 4.53
C PRO A 39 19.20 1.89 3.79
N GLY A 40 19.23 2.98 4.56
CA GLY A 40 19.15 4.35 4.03
C GLY A 40 17.74 4.84 3.69
N GLY A 41 16.71 4.01 3.91
CA GLY A 41 15.30 4.41 3.91
C GLY A 41 14.88 5.08 5.23
N CYS A 42 13.56 5.20 5.42
CA CYS A 42 12.96 5.81 6.60
C CYS A 42 13.25 4.99 7.87
N PRO A 43 13.87 5.57 8.92
CA PRO A 43 14.15 4.85 10.15
C PRO A 43 12.90 4.28 10.84
N TRP A 44 11.81 5.04 10.86
CA TRP A 44 10.57 4.63 11.50
C TRP A 44 9.90 3.46 10.78
N ASP A 45 9.87 3.47 9.44
CA ASP A 45 9.30 2.37 8.65
C ASP A 45 10.13 1.09 8.81
N ARG A 46 11.45 1.22 8.83
CA ARG A 46 12.37 0.10 9.00
C ARG A 46 12.23 -0.58 10.37
N GLU A 47 11.93 0.18 11.42
CA GLU A 47 11.75 -0.36 12.79
C GLU A 47 10.39 -1.06 12.98
N GLN A 48 9.47 -0.97 12.02
CA GLN A 48 8.17 -1.63 12.13
C GLN A 48 8.28 -3.16 12.13
N THR A 49 7.40 -3.77 12.93
CA THR A 49 7.23 -5.22 13.10
C THR A 49 5.77 -5.60 12.88
N HIS A 50 5.47 -6.89 12.75
CA HIS A 50 4.08 -7.35 12.73
C HIS A 50 3.28 -6.86 13.94
N ASP A 51 3.90 -6.87 15.13
CA ASP A 51 3.23 -6.48 16.37
C ASP A 51 2.97 -4.98 16.48
N SER A 52 3.91 -4.13 16.03
CA SER A 52 3.76 -2.67 16.10
C SER A 52 2.66 -2.18 15.17
N LEU A 53 2.48 -2.84 14.02
CA LEU A 53 1.50 -2.45 12.99
C LEU A 53 0.06 -2.90 13.29
N LYS A 54 -0.18 -3.78 14.26
CA LYS A 54 -1.53 -4.29 14.57
C LYS A 54 -2.54 -3.18 14.89
N ARG A 55 -2.08 -2.12 15.56
CA ARG A 55 -2.92 -0.99 15.93
C ARG A 55 -3.39 -0.25 14.68
N ASN A 56 -2.46 0.18 13.85
CA ASN A 56 -2.76 0.87 12.59
C ASN A 56 -3.68 0.02 11.72
N LEU A 57 -3.37 -1.27 11.51
CA LEU A 57 -4.24 -2.17 10.75
C LEU A 57 -5.69 -2.19 11.25
N LEU A 58 -5.91 -2.12 12.56
CA LEU A 58 -7.25 -2.05 13.14
C LEU A 58 -7.90 -0.68 12.91
N GLU A 59 -7.15 0.40 13.08
CA GLU A 59 -7.59 1.78 12.86
C GLU A 59 -8.03 1.98 11.39
N GLU A 60 -7.17 1.67 10.42
CA GLU A 60 -7.49 1.78 8.97
C GLU A 60 -8.71 0.89 8.59
N SER A 61 -8.87 -0.27 9.25
CA SER A 61 -10.03 -1.14 9.03
C SER A 61 -11.33 -0.48 9.48
N TYR A 62 -11.30 0.28 10.58
CA TYR A 62 -12.45 1.05 11.04
C TYR A 62 -12.71 2.26 10.15
N GLU A 63 -11.68 2.94 9.67
CA GLU A 63 -11.81 4.07 8.77
C GLU A 63 -12.43 3.64 7.42
N VAL A 64 -12.03 2.49 6.87
CA VAL A 64 -12.71 1.90 5.71
C VAL A 64 -14.19 1.63 5.98
N ILE A 65 -14.54 1.08 7.15
CA ILE A 65 -15.94 0.83 7.51
C ILE A 65 -16.71 2.14 7.62
N GLU A 66 -16.14 3.14 8.27
CA GLU A 66 -16.73 4.46 8.41
C GLU A 66 -16.95 5.12 7.04
N ALA A 67 -15.98 5.05 6.13
CA ALA A 67 -16.12 5.56 4.77
C ALA A 67 -17.26 4.88 3.99
N ILE A 68 -17.42 3.56 4.18
CA ILE A 68 -18.56 2.80 3.62
C ILE A 68 -19.89 3.29 4.21
N ASP A 69 -19.96 3.43 5.53
CA ASP A 69 -21.18 3.85 6.24
C ASP A 69 -21.59 5.29 5.88
N GLN A 70 -20.61 6.16 5.64
CA GLN A 70 -20.84 7.52 5.16
C GLN A 70 -21.18 7.60 3.67
N GLY A 71 -20.87 6.54 2.90
CA GLY A 71 -21.10 6.49 1.46
C GLY A 71 -20.22 7.46 0.67
N ASP A 72 -19.03 7.80 1.18
CA ASP A 72 -18.09 8.69 0.51
C ASP A 72 -17.07 7.86 -0.30
N PRO A 73 -17.18 7.84 -1.65
CA PRO A 73 -16.26 7.06 -2.48
C PRO A 73 -14.84 7.63 -2.52
N THR A 74 -14.66 8.92 -2.20
CA THR A 74 -13.33 9.55 -2.19
C THR A 74 -12.56 9.08 -0.97
N VAL A 75 -13.18 9.21 0.21
CA VAL A 75 -12.61 8.73 1.47
C VAL A 75 -12.41 7.21 1.40
N LEU A 76 -13.40 6.46 0.90
CA LEU A 76 -13.26 5.01 0.76
C LEU A 76 -12.04 4.62 -0.10
N SER A 77 -11.75 5.37 -1.16
CA SER A 77 -10.58 5.10 -2.00
C SER A 77 -9.26 5.39 -1.27
N GLU A 78 -9.22 6.37 -0.38
CA GLU A 78 -8.07 6.73 0.44
C GLU A 78 -7.79 5.63 1.48
N GLU A 79 -8.79 5.30 2.29
CA GLU A 79 -8.67 4.32 3.37
C GLU A 79 -8.38 2.89 2.87
N LEU A 80 -8.92 2.53 1.69
CA LEU A 80 -8.54 1.26 1.03
C LEU A 80 -7.07 1.24 0.64
N GLY A 81 -6.50 2.39 0.27
CA GLY A 81 -5.07 2.57 0.02
C GLY A 81 -4.25 2.33 1.28
N ASP A 82 -4.67 2.90 2.42
CA ASP A 82 -3.98 2.72 3.70
C ASP A 82 -4.05 1.26 4.20
N LEU A 83 -5.17 0.56 4.00
CA LEU A 83 -5.22 -0.89 4.19
C LEU A 83 -4.25 -1.66 3.28
N MET A 84 -4.07 -1.24 2.03
CA MET A 84 -3.08 -1.86 1.13
C MET A 84 -1.65 -1.62 1.62
N VAL A 85 -1.34 -0.46 2.20
CA VAL A 85 -0.04 -0.18 2.82
C VAL A 85 0.25 -1.19 3.93
N GLN A 86 -0.73 -1.49 4.80
CA GLN A 86 -0.56 -2.48 5.87
C GLN A 86 -0.23 -3.89 5.33
N ILE A 87 -0.88 -4.30 4.23
CA ILE A 87 -0.60 -5.58 3.56
C ILE A 87 0.84 -5.59 3.01
N ALA A 88 1.27 -4.51 2.36
CA ALA A 88 2.62 -4.39 1.80
C ALA A 88 3.70 -4.43 2.90
N PHE A 89 3.50 -3.73 4.02
CA PHE A 89 4.40 -3.78 5.17
C PHE A 89 4.54 -5.19 5.75
N HIS A 90 3.42 -5.87 6.02
CA HIS A 90 3.47 -7.23 6.55
C HIS A 90 4.14 -8.21 5.58
N ALA A 91 3.92 -8.06 4.26
CA ALA A 91 4.59 -8.89 3.26
C ALA A 91 6.11 -8.62 3.22
N ASP A 92 6.54 -7.36 3.32
CA ASP A 92 7.96 -7.01 3.33
C ASP A 92 8.68 -7.50 4.60
N ILE A 93 8.08 -7.34 5.77
CA ILE A 93 8.61 -7.85 7.05
C ILE A 93 8.79 -9.38 6.98
N ALA A 94 7.79 -10.11 6.49
CA ALA A 94 7.85 -11.56 6.36
C ALA A 94 8.89 -12.02 5.32
N ARG A 95 9.05 -11.26 4.24
CA ARG A 95 10.08 -11.50 3.22
C ARG A 95 11.48 -11.36 3.82
N GLU A 96 11.72 -10.31 4.61
CA GLU A 96 13.00 -10.10 5.30
C GLU A 96 13.31 -11.21 6.31
N ALA A 97 12.29 -11.74 6.98
CA ALA A 97 12.42 -12.87 7.90
C ALA A 97 12.56 -14.25 7.20
N GLY A 98 12.39 -14.30 5.86
CA GLY A 98 12.43 -15.56 5.11
C GLY A 98 11.22 -16.47 5.34
N GLU A 99 10.09 -15.91 5.78
CA GLU A 99 8.89 -16.68 6.19
C GLU A 99 7.92 -16.89 5.02
N PHE A 100 7.55 -15.82 4.33
CA PHE A 100 6.72 -15.84 3.13
C PHE A 100 6.91 -14.56 2.31
N GLN A 101 6.47 -14.59 1.05
CA GLN A 101 6.45 -13.42 0.17
C GLN A 101 5.02 -13.06 -0.24
N LEU A 102 4.83 -11.87 -0.82
CA LEU A 102 3.53 -11.40 -1.29
C LEU A 102 2.88 -12.39 -2.28
N GLU A 103 3.67 -13.02 -3.14
CA GLU A 103 3.21 -14.02 -4.11
C GLU A 103 2.58 -15.24 -3.42
N ASP A 104 3.04 -15.61 -2.22
CA ASP A 104 2.45 -16.70 -1.47
C ASP A 104 1.07 -16.32 -0.92
N VAL A 105 0.91 -15.06 -0.47
CA VAL A 105 -0.39 -14.51 -0.04
C VAL A 105 -1.36 -14.50 -1.21
N LEU A 106 -0.94 -13.95 -2.36
CA LEU A 106 -1.73 -13.86 -3.59
C LEU A 106 -2.13 -15.26 -4.10
N ARG A 107 -1.18 -16.20 -4.17
CA ARG A 107 -1.47 -17.58 -4.60
C ARG A 107 -2.50 -18.25 -3.69
N LYS A 108 -2.39 -18.05 -2.38
CA LYS A 108 -3.34 -18.60 -1.39
C LYS A 108 -4.74 -18.00 -1.54
N ILE A 109 -4.88 -16.67 -1.66
CA ILE A 109 -6.20 -16.04 -1.78
C ILE A 109 -6.82 -16.31 -3.15
N ASN A 110 -6.07 -16.19 -4.25
CA ASN A 110 -6.57 -16.43 -5.60
C ASN A 110 -7.01 -17.89 -5.78
N GLY A 111 -6.18 -18.86 -5.38
CA GLY A 111 -6.54 -20.27 -5.45
C GLY A 111 -7.76 -20.60 -4.58
N LYS A 112 -7.92 -19.94 -3.42
CA LYS A 112 -9.09 -20.08 -2.56
C LYS A 112 -10.35 -19.52 -3.22
N LEU A 113 -10.27 -18.33 -3.83
CA LEU A 113 -11.41 -17.70 -4.50
C LEU A 113 -11.85 -18.50 -5.73
N VAL A 114 -10.92 -18.92 -6.59
CA VAL A 114 -11.23 -19.76 -7.77
C VAL A 114 -11.90 -21.06 -7.33
N ARG A 115 -11.31 -21.77 -6.35
CA ARG A 115 -11.87 -23.04 -5.86
C ARG A 115 -13.26 -22.89 -5.23
N ARG A 116 -13.54 -21.77 -4.55
CA ARG A 116 -14.82 -21.53 -3.86
C ARG A 116 -15.93 -21.02 -4.78
N HIS A 117 -15.60 -20.63 -6.02
CA HIS A 117 -16.58 -20.13 -7.00
C HIS A 117 -16.55 -20.95 -8.30
N PRO A 118 -16.76 -22.29 -8.24
CA PRO A 118 -16.72 -23.13 -9.44
C PRO A 118 -17.77 -22.72 -10.48
N HIS A 119 -18.90 -22.15 -10.07
CA HIS A 119 -19.93 -21.64 -11.00
C HIS A 119 -19.44 -20.48 -11.88
N VAL A 120 -18.42 -19.73 -11.43
CA VAL A 120 -17.80 -18.66 -12.23
C VAL A 120 -16.66 -19.22 -13.09
N PHE A 121 -15.85 -20.15 -12.55
CA PHE A 121 -14.57 -20.53 -13.14
C PHE A 121 -14.51 -21.92 -13.81
N ALA A 122 -15.53 -22.78 -13.65
CA ALA A 122 -15.54 -24.14 -14.23
C ALA A 122 -16.33 -24.25 -15.54
N GLY A 123 -16.95 -23.16 -16.02
CA GLY A 123 -17.83 -23.14 -17.20
C GLY A 123 -17.13 -23.07 -18.57
N GLY A 124 -15.92 -23.61 -18.70
CA GLY A 124 -15.07 -23.42 -19.87
C GLY A 124 -14.67 -24.69 -20.62
N HIS A 125 -15.57 -25.67 -20.79
CA HIS A 125 -15.56 -26.64 -21.89
C HIS A 125 -16.96 -27.26 -22.05
N ALA A 126 -17.80 -26.62 -22.84
CA ALA A 126 -18.95 -27.23 -23.50
C ALA A 126 -19.07 -26.63 -24.91
N GLU A 127 -18.03 -26.87 -25.71
CA GLU A 127 -18.07 -27.17 -27.15
C GLU A 127 -16.71 -27.79 -27.56
#